data_AF-A0A7C1HHZ5-F1
#
_entry.id   AF-A0A7C1HHZ5-F1
#
_cell.length_a   1.000
_cell.length_b   1.000
_cell.length_c   1.000
_cell.angle_alpha   90.00
_cell.angle_beta   90.00
_cell.angle_gamma   90.00
#
_symmetry.space_group_name_H-M   'P 1'
#
loop_
_entity.id
_entity.type
_entity.pdbx_description
1 polymer ?
#
loop_
_entity_poly.entity_id
_entity_poly.type
_entity_poly.pdbx_seq_one_letter_code
_entity_poly.pdbx_strand_id
1 'polypeptide(L)'
;IEIDAGKLEPQVAFPHLPSNVKGVSKAGKVKIDQSLIGSCTNGRIEDLRVAAKILKKRKAAPHVRLIIAPATPLIYRQAMQEGLLEIFMKADAVISPPSCGACLGGHLGILAAGERAVATTNRNFVGRMGHPKSEVYLASPAVAAASAVLGRIASPEEL
;
A
#
# COMPACT_ATOMS: atom_id res chain seq x y z
N ILE A 1 -20.12 21.32 -1.11
CA ILE A 1 -18.75 21.43 -0.55
C ILE A 1 -17.83 21.68 -1.73
N GLU A 2 -17.01 22.73 -1.67
CA GLU A 2 -15.99 23.02 -2.67
C GLU A 2 -14.63 22.58 -2.13
N ILE A 3 -13.81 21.90 -2.93
CA ILE A 3 -12.52 21.33 -2.52
C ILE A 3 -11.44 21.76 -3.52
N ASP A 4 -10.41 22.47 -3.03
CA ASP A 4 -9.23 22.86 -3.81
C ASP A 4 -8.15 21.78 -3.75
N ALA A 5 -8.03 21.00 -4.82
CA ALA A 5 -7.04 19.92 -4.91
C ALA A 5 -5.58 20.40 -4.89
N GLY A 6 -5.31 21.65 -5.28
CA GLY A 6 -3.95 22.20 -5.31
C GLY A 6 -3.36 22.47 -3.91
N LYS A 7 -4.21 22.51 -2.89
CA LYS A 7 -3.82 22.67 -1.48
C LYS A 7 -3.69 21.34 -0.73
N LEU A 8 -3.96 20.22 -1.39
CA LEU A 8 -3.92 18.90 -0.77
C LEU A 8 -2.55 18.25 -0.96
N GLU A 9 -1.86 17.99 0.15
CA GLU A 9 -0.77 17.02 0.17
C GLU A 9 -1.33 15.58 0.08
N PRO A 10 -0.50 14.56 -0.17
CA PRO A 10 -0.94 13.16 -0.10
C PRO A 10 -1.62 12.87 1.25
N GLN A 11 -2.76 12.19 1.20
CA GLN A 11 -3.58 11.93 2.39
C GLN A 11 -3.39 10.49 2.87
N VAL A 12 -3.48 10.30 4.19
CA VAL A 12 -3.43 8.99 4.86
C VAL A 12 -4.60 8.88 5.84
N ALA A 13 -5.40 7.83 5.74
CA ALA A 13 -6.43 7.51 6.74
C ALA A 13 -5.82 6.67 7.86
N PHE A 14 -5.85 7.21 9.09
CA PHE A 14 -5.32 6.57 10.28
C PHE A 14 -6.33 5.55 10.84
N PRO A 15 -5.85 4.50 11.51
CA PRO A 15 -6.73 3.55 12.18
C PRO A 15 -7.63 4.25 13.23
N HIS A 16 -8.81 3.72 13.55
CA HIS A 16 -9.50 2.56 12.95
C HIS A 16 -10.72 2.98 12.11
N LEU A 17 -10.69 4.19 11.55
CA LEU A 17 -11.81 4.75 10.80
C LEU A 17 -11.32 5.38 9.49
N PRO A 18 -11.93 5.05 8.34
CA PRO A 18 -11.56 5.65 7.06
C PRO A 18 -11.70 7.18 7.03
N SER A 19 -12.55 7.75 7.88
CA SER A 19 -12.74 9.20 8.02
C SER A 19 -11.64 9.91 8.81
N ASN A 20 -10.76 9.19 9.50
CA ASN A 20 -9.64 9.76 10.27
C ASN A 20 -8.47 10.11 9.34
N VAL A 21 -8.72 11.02 8.39
CA VAL A 21 -7.77 11.40 7.35
C VAL A 21 -6.88 12.55 7.83
N LYS A 22 -5.57 12.42 7.60
CA LYS A 22 -4.60 13.48 7.82
C LYS A 22 -3.66 13.52 6.63
N GLY A 23 -3.09 14.70 6.36
CA GLY A 23 -2.01 14.82 5.40
C GLY A 23 -0.79 14.01 5.83
N VAL A 24 -0.03 13.51 4.85
CA VAL A 24 1.11 12.61 5.08
C VAL A 24 2.18 13.25 5.98
N SER A 25 2.34 14.58 5.93
CA SER A 25 3.23 15.33 6.84
C SER A 25 2.92 15.11 8.33
N LYS A 26 1.66 14.79 8.67
CA LYS A 26 1.22 14.52 10.05
C LYS A 26 1.45 13.09 10.51
N ALA A 27 1.94 12.20 9.65
CA ALA A 27 2.22 10.81 10.01
C ALA A 27 3.49 10.64 10.87
N GLY A 28 4.40 11.60 10.86
CA GLY A 28 5.63 11.53 11.66
C GLY A 28 6.46 10.28 11.35
N LYS A 29 6.82 9.51 12.38
CA LYS A 29 7.68 8.31 12.27
C LYS A 29 6.92 7.00 12.51
N VAL A 30 5.67 6.91 12.05
CA VAL A 30 4.90 5.65 12.14
C VAL A 30 5.58 4.57 11.30
N LYS A 31 6.32 3.68 11.96
CA LYS A 31 6.91 2.49 11.34
C LYS A 31 5.83 1.54 10.83
N ILE A 32 6.14 0.84 9.75
CA ILE A 32 5.26 -0.19 9.18
C ILE A 32 6.01 -1.52 9.10
N ASP A 33 5.26 -2.61 9.13
CA ASP A 33 5.75 -3.98 8.96
C ASP A 33 5.29 -4.56 7.60
N GLN A 34 4.27 -3.95 6.99
CA GLN A 34 3.71 -4.38 5.72
C GLN A 34 3.25 -3.20 4.86
N SER A 35 3.48 -3.30 3.55
CA SER A 35 2.88 -2.42 2.54
C SER A 35 2.10 -3.27 1.55
N LEU A 36 0.79 -3.06 1.47
CA LEU A 36 -0.10 -3.72 0.52
C LEU A 36 -0.51 -2.74 -0.58
N ILE A 37 -0.04 -2.99 -1.80
CA ILE A 37 -0.39 -2.20 -2.98
C ILE A 37 -1.24 -3.06 -3.92
N GLY A 38 -2.48 -2.66 -4.12
CA GLY A 38 -3.42 -3.35 -4.98
C GLY A 38 -4.65 -3.86 -4.24
N SER A 39 -5.81 -3.47 -4.74
CA SER A 39 -7.12 -3.88 -4.25
C SER A 39 -8.17 -3.56 -5.33
N CYS A 40 -9.46 -3.76 -5.04
CA CYS A 40 -10.50 -3.26 -5.94
C CYS A 40 -10.51 -1.72 -6.10
N THR A 41 -9.92 -0.97 -5.15
CA THR A 41 -9.83 0.49 -5.25
C THR A 41 -8.59 0.95 -6.00
N ASN A 42 -7.45 0.28 -5.83
CA ASN A 42 -6.16 0.78 -6.29
C ASN A 42 -5.23 -0.33 -6.83
N GLY A 43 -5.80 -1.31 -7.53
CA GLY A 43 -5.05 -2.39 -8.18
C GLY A 43 -5.15 -2.37 -9.70
N ARG A 44 -5.51 -1.23 -10.31
CA ARG A 44 -5.59 -1.07 -11.77
C ARG A 44 -4.20 -0.85 -12.36
N ILE A 45 -4.08 -0.86 -13.68
CA ILE A 45 -2.76 -0.77 -14.33
C ILE A 45 -2.09 0.59 -14.05
N GLU A 46 -2.85 1.67 -14.00
CA GLU A 46 -2.39 3.00 -13.63
C GLU A 46 -1.81 3.05 -12.21
N ASP A 47 -2.46 2.39 -11.24
CA ASP A 47 -1.97 2.29 -9.86
C ASP A 47 -0.65 1.53 -9.79
N LEU A 48 -0.57 0.39 -10.51
CA LEU A 48 0.65 -0.42 -10.57
C LEU A 48 1.80 0.32 -11.24
N ARG A 49 1.55 1.10 -12.30
CA ARG A 49 2.56 1.94 -12.95
C ARG A 49 3.10 3.01 -11.99
N VAL A 50 2.22 3.64 -11.20
CA VAL A 50 2.63 4.62 -10.18
C VAL A 50 3.56 3.96 -9.15
N ALA A 51 3.16 2.82 -8.59
CA ALA A 51 3.98 2.08 -7.64
C ALA A 51 5.32 1.64 -8.27
N ALA A 52 5.29 1.10 -9.49
CA ALA A 52 6.49 0.66 -10.21
C ALA A 52 7.46 1.81 -10.47
N LYS A 53 6.98 3.01 -10.82
CA LYS A 53 7.83 4.20 -11.01
C LYS A 53 8.64 4.53 -9.75
N ILE A 54 8.02 4.42 -8.58
CA ILE A 54 8.67 4.70 -7.29
C ILE A 54 9.61 3.56 -6.89
N LEU A 55 9.18 2.31 -7.07
CA LEU A 55 9.95 1.11 -6.69
C LEU A 55 11.12 0.81 -7.65
N LYS A 56 11.13 1.36 -8.87
CA LYS A 56 12.19 1.12 -9.84
C LYS A 56 13.57 1.49 -9.26
N LYS A 57 14.48 0.51 -9.26
CA LYS A 57 15.85 0.60 -8.69
C LYS A 57 15.90 0.82 -7.16
N ARG A 58 14.79 0.60 -6.45
CA ARG A 58 14.71 0.64 -4.99
C ARG A 58 14.23 -0.71 -4.47
N LYS A 59 14.50 -1.00 -3.20
CA LYS A 59 14.05 -2.21 -2.51
C LYS A 59 13.20 -1.82 -1.31
N ALA A 60 12.26 -2.68 -0.94
CA ALA A 60 11.55 -2.52 0.32
C ALA A 60 12.55 -2.56 1.50
N ALA A 61 12.22 -1.86 2.58
CA ALA A 61 13.02 -1.95 3.80
C ALA A 61 13.05 -3.42 4.30
N PRO A 62 14.16 -3.92 4.87
CA PRO A 62 14.31 -5.36 5.18
C PRO A 62 13.26 -5.95 6.13
N HIS A 63 12.62 -5.10 6.93
CA HIS A 63 11.57 -5.50 7.89
C HIS A 63 10.15 -5.33 7.34
N VAL A 64 10.00 -4.80 6.11
CA VAL A 64 8.70 -4.55 5.50
C VAL A 64 8.36 -5.62 4.47
N ARG A 65 7.20 -6.25 4.66
CA ARG A 65 6.60 -7.11 3.65
C ARG A 65 5.90 -6.26 2.60
N LEU A 66 6.49 -6.15 1.42
CA LEU A 66 5.85 -5.49 0.28
C LEU A 66 5.03 -6.51 -0.53
N ILE A 67 3.72 -6.30 -0.61
CA ILE A 67 2.77 -7.17 -1.30
C ILE A 67 2.12 -6.39 -2.44
N ILE A 68 2.19 -6.92 -3.66
CA ILE A 68 1.52 -6.38 -4.84
C ILE A 68 0.36 -7.29 -5.23
N ALA A 69 -0.86 -6.74 -5.30
CA ALA A 69 -2.08 -7.48 -5.62
C ALA A 69 -2.83 -6.84 -6.80
N PRO A 70 -2.50 -7.20 -8.06
CA PRO A 70 -3.24 -6.73 -9.23
C PRO A 70 -4.74 -7.05 -9.12
N ALA A 71 -5.60 -6.11 -9.49
CA ALA A 71 -7.04 -6.22 -9.21
C ALA A 71 -7.73 -7.37 -9.95
N THR A 72 -7.27 -7.71 -11.17
CA THR A 72 -7.87 -8.76 -12.01
C THR A 72 -6.80 -9.53 -12.79
N PRO A 73 -7.11 -10.73 -13.32
CA PRO A 73 -6.20 -11.46 -14.21
C PRO A 73 -5.79 -10.68 -15.46
N LEU A 74 -6.69 -9.84 -15.98
CA LEU A 74 -6.38 -8.97 -17.13
C LEU A 74 -5.30 -7.95 -16.78
N ILE A 75 -5.45 -7.27 -15.63
CA ILE A 75 -4.46 -6.29 -15.16
C ILE A 75 -3.14 -6.98 -14.82
N TYR A 76 -3.19 -8.17 -14.21
CA TYR A 76 -2.00 -8.97 -13.94
C TYR A 76 -1.24 -9.27 -15.24
N ARG A 77 -1.93 -9.80 -16.26
CA ARG A 77 -1.34 -10.10 -17.57
C ARG A 77 -0.77 -8.85 -18.23
N GLN A 78 -1.47 -7.73 -18.14
CA GLN A 78 -0.98 -6.47 -18.68
C GLN A 78 0.28 -5.97 -17.96
N ALA A 79 0.29 -6.00 -16.62
CA ALA A 79 1.46 -5.64 -15.82
C ALA A 79 2.67 -6.53 -16.12
N MET A 80 2.43 -7.82 -16.43
CA MET A 80 3.47 -8.74 -16.90
C MET A 80 4.02 -8.32 -18.28
N GLN A 81 3.13 -8.04 -19.24
CA GLN A 81 3.52 -7.61 -20.59
C GLN A 81 4.29 -6.27 -20.58
N GLU A 82 3.96 -5.37 -19.65
CA GLU A 82 4.65 -4.09 -19.46
C GLU A 82 5.95 -4.22 -18.64
N GLY A 83 6.29 -5.41 -18.14
CA GLY A 83 7.49 -5.64 -17.33
C GLY A 83 7.42 -5.06 -15.91
N LEU A 84 6.22 -4.71 -15.42
CA LEU A 84 6.05 -4.16 -14.07
C LEU A 84 6.32 -5.22 -12.99
N LEU A 85 5.98 -6.48 -13.27
CA LEU A 85 6.25 -7.58 -12.33
C LEU A 85 7.74 -7.73 -12.03
N GLU A 86 8.59 -7.56 -13.04
CA GLU A 86 10.05 -7.59 -12.88
C GLU A 86 10.54 -6.45 -11.98
N ILE A 87 9.95 -5.25 -12.11
CA ILE A 87 10.27 -4.12 -11.24
C ILE A 87 9.89 -4.44 -9.79
N PHE A 88 8.71 -5.02 -9.58
CA PHE A 88 8.25 -5.39 -8.23
C PHE A 88 9.11 -6.49 -7.60
N MET A 89 9.47 -7.53 -8.36
CA MET A 89 10.38 -8.59 -7.86
C MET A 89 11.75 -8.04 -7.49
N LYS A 90 12.32 -7.14 -8.31
CA LYS A 90 13.59 -6.45 -7.99
C LYS A 90 13.51 -5.56 -6.75
N ALA A 91 12.31 -5.12 -6.38
CA ALA A 91 12.05 -4.36 -5.17
C ALA A 91 11.78 -5.24 -3.93
N ASP A 92 12.03 -6.55 -4.04
CA ASP A 92 11.79 -7.58 -3.02
C ASP A 92 10.30 -7.71 -2.64
N ALA A 93 9.41 -7.43 -3.59
CA ALA A 93 7.97 -7.59 -3.41
C ALA A 93 7.48 -9.03 -3.67
N VAL A 94 6.46 -9.44 -2.93
CA VAL A 94 5.66 -10.64 -3.24
C VAL A 94 4.47 -10.24 -4.08
N ILE A 95 4.29 -10.89 -5.23
CA ILE A 95 3.19 -10.61 -6.16
C ILE A 95 2.09 -11.67 -5.96
N SER A 96 0.92 -11.24 -5.49
CA SER A 96 -0.25 -12.09 -5.28
C SER A 96 -0.95 -12.40 -6.60
N PRO A 97 -1.56 -13.59 -6.76
CA PRO A 97 -2.62 -13.75 -7.75
C PRO A 97 -3.76 -12.76 -7.47
N PRO A 98 -4.53 -12.35 -8.49
CA PRO A 98 -5.64 -11.43 -8.32
C PRO A 98 -6.68 -11.95 -7.33
N SER A 99 -6.81 -11.29 -6.19
CA SER A 99 -7.69 -11.74 -5.12
C SER A 99 -7.99 -10.65 -4.08
N CYS A 100 -9.07 -10.83 -3.32
CA CYS A 100 -9.45 -9.95 -2.22
C CYS A 100 -8.83 -10.36 -0.87
N GLY A 101 -8.20 -11.53 -0.72
CA GLY A 101 -7.92 -12.03 0.62
C GLY A 101 -6.84 -11.28 1.38
N ALA A 102 -5.86 -10.67 0.70
CA ALA A 102 -4.90 -9.77 1.35
C ALA A 102 -5.60 -8.53 1.94
N CYS A 103 -6.73 -8.09 1.37
CA CYS A 103 -7.48 -6.91 1.81
C CYS A 103 -8.29 -7.14 3.10
N LEU A 104 -8.69 -8.39 3.38
CA LEU A 104 -9.48 -8.75 4.57
C LEU A 104 -8.74 -9.65 5.56
N GLY A 105 -7.45 -9.91 5.33
CA GLY A 105 -6.66 -10.81 6.19
C GLY A 105 -7.07 -12.28 6.08
N GLY A 106 -7.70 -12.68 4.97
CA GLY A 106 -8.13 -14.07 4.74
C GLY A 106 -7.04 -14.97 4.16
N HIS A 107 -6.08 -14.39 3.45
CA HIS A 107 -4.84 -15.04 3.01
C HIS A 107 -3.81 -13.97 2.63
N LEU A 108 -2.53 -14.32 2.69
CA LEU A 108 -1.38 -13.50 2.29
C LEU A 108 -1.31 -12.12 2.99
N GLY A 109 -0.29 -11.94 3.83
CA GLY A 109 -0.12 -10.67 4.55
C GLY A 109 -1.08 -10.48 5.72
N ILE A 110 -1.41 -11.57 6.41
CA ILE A 110 -2.19 -11.53 7.66
C ILE A 110 -1.33 -10.83 8.72
N LEU A 111 -1.86 -9.78 9.34
CA LEU A 111 -1.15 -9.02 10.36
C LEU A 111 -1.18 -9.71 11.72
N ALA A 112 -0.01 -9.79 12.36
CA ALA A 112 0.14 -10.24 13.74
C ALA A 112 -0.20 -9.12 14.75
N ALA A 113 -0.18 -9.46 16.04
CA ALA A 113 -0.42 -8.49 17.10
C ALA A 113 0.65 -7.39 17.12
N GLY A 114 0.23 -6.12 17.10
CA GLY A 114 1.13 -4.97 17.13
C GLY A 114 1.72 -4.58 15.77
N GLU A 115 1.49 -5.37 14.71
CA GLU A 115 1.96 -5.02 13.37
C GLU A 115 1.14 -3.91 12.74
N ARG A 116 1.81 -3.12 11.90
CA ARG A 116 1.24 -1.98 11.18
C ARG A 116 1.36 -2.18 9.68
N ALA A 117 0.26 -1.98 8.97
CA ALA A 117 0.25 -1.96 7.51
C ALA A 117 -0.09 -0.58 6.97
N VAL A 118 0.57 -0.19 5.89
CA VAL A 118 0.01 0.77 4.93
C VAL A 118 -0.61 -0.01 3.79
N ALA A 119 -1.85 0.31 3.43
CA ALA A 119 -2.60 -0.44 2.44
C ALA A 119 -3.35 0.49 1.48
N THR A 120 -3.39 0.12 0.21
CA THR A 120 -4.21 0.81 -0.80
C THR A 120 -5.61 0.19 -0.91
N THR A 121 -6.18 -0.19 0.24
CA THR A 121 -7.55 -0.70 0.37
C THR A 121 -8.47 0.44 0.84
N ASN A 122 -9.73 0.13 1.13
CA ASN A 122 -10.72 1.13 1.54
C ASN A 122 -11.23 0.96 2.98
N ARG A 123 -10.71 0.01 3.76
CA ARG A 123 -11.19 -0.29 5.11
C ARG A 123 -10.02 -0.55 6.03
N ASN A 124 -10.02 0.10 7.20
CA ASN A 124 -9.00 -0.04 8.24
C ASN A 124 -9.59 -0.23 9.64
N PHE A 125 -10.76 -0.87 9.73
CA PHE A 125 -11.38 -1.23 11.00
C PHE A 125 -10.48 -2.17 11.81
N VAL A 126 -10.73 -2.27 13.12
CA VAL A 126 -10.05 -3.19 14.03
C VAL A 126 -10.10 -4.62 13.49
N GLY A 127 -8.94 -5.30 13.43
CA GLY A 127 -8.84 -6.68 12.95
C GLY A 127 -9.09 -6.87 11.45
N ARG A 128 -9.13 -5.79 10.65
CA ARG A 128 -9.51 -5.89 9.24
C ARG A 128 -8.56 -6.73 8.39
N MET A 129 -7.27 -6.74 8.70
CA MET A 129 -6.25 -7.47 7.94
C MET A 129 -5.57 -8.58 8.76
N GLY A 130 -6.16 -8.97 9.89
CA GLY A 130 -5.58 -9.98 10.77
C GLY A 130 -5.93 -9.73 12.23
N HIS A 131 -4.92 -9.71 13.09
CA HIS A 131 -5.11 -9.62 14.52
C HIS A 131 -5.80 -8.30 14.95
N PRO A 132 -6.71 -8.30 15.94
CA PRO A 132 -7.39 -7.07 16.40
C PRO A 132 -6.45 -5.96 16.90
N LYS A 133 -5.27 -6.32 17.41
CA LYS A 133 -4.21 -5.36 17.83
C LYS A 133 -3.32 -4.88 16.67
N SER A 134 -3.63 -5.23 15.43
CA SER A 134 -2.93 -4.68 14.26
C SER A 134 -3.54 -3.35 13.83
N GLU A 135 -2.74 -2.51 13.20
CA GLU A 135 -3.15 -1.21 12.73
C GLU A 135 -3.03 -1.11 11.20
N VAL A 136 -4.03 -0.54 10.55
CA VAL A 136 -4.05 -0.36 9.09
C VAL A 136 -4.20 1.12 8.76
N TYR A 137 -3.30 1.60 7.91
CA TYR A 137 -3.29 2.97 7.39
C TYR A 137 -3.66 2.91 5.91
N LEU A 138 -4.66 3.69 5.50
CA LEU A 138 -5.07 3.71 4.09
C LEU A 138 -4.34 4.84 3.36
N ALA A 139 -3.75 4.53 2.22
CA ALA A 139 -3.01 5.51 1.44
C ALA A 139 -3.07 5.21 -0.07
N SER A 140 -2.61 6.17 -0.88
CA SER A 140 -2.47 5.98 -2.32
C SER A 140 -1.33 4.99 -2.65
N PRO A 141 -1.31 4.40 -3.87
CA PRO A 141 -0.19 3.58 -4.34
C PRO A 141 1.16 4.27 -4.23
N ALA A 142 1.19 5.58 -4.43
CA ALA A 142 2.41 6.37 -4.34
C ALA A 142 2.97 6.37 -2.91
N VAL A 143 2.13 6.71 -1.93
CA VAL A 143 2.51 6.74 -0.51
C VAL A 143 2.85 5.34 -0.02
N ALA A 144 2.08 4.32 -0.39
CA ALA A 144 2.34 2.93 0.01
C ALA A 144 3.69 2.41 -0.55
N ALA A 145 4.02 2.73 -1.81
CA ALA A 145 5.31 2.39 -2.41
C ALA A 145 6.47 3.11 -1.73
N ALA A 146 6.33 4.42 -1.48
CA ALA A 146 7.36 5.19 -0.80
C ALA A 146 7.61 4.70 0.63
N SER A 147 6.51 4.40 1.33
CA SER A 147 6.54 3.88 2.69
C SER A 147 7.19 2.49 2.76
N ALA A 148 6.99 1.65 1.74
CA ALA A 148 7.63 0.34 1.66
C ALA A 148 9.15 0.44 1.61
N VAL A 149 9.67 1.41 0.84
CA VAL A 149 11.12 1.67 0.75
C VAL A 149 11.67 2.25 2.05
N LEU A 150 10.94 3.18 2.67
CA LEU A 150 11.42 3.93 3.85
C LEU A 150 11.17 3.23 5.19
N GLY A 151 10.36 2.16 5.25
CA GLY A 151 10.05 1.45 6.49
C GLY A 151 9.08 2.16 7.43
N ARG A 152 8.46 3.25 6.96
CA ARG A 152 7.51 4.07 7.71
C ARG A 152 6.57 4.78 6.76
N ILE A 153 5.44 5.29 7.26
CA ILE A 153 4.57 6.16 6.47
C ILE A 153 5.36 7.39 6.02
N ALA A 154 5.41 7.61 4.70
CA ALA A 154 6.24 8.64 4.09
C ALA A 154 5.66 9.13 2.74
N SER A 155 5.97 10.38 2.39
CA SER A 155 5.63 10.97 1.10
C SER A 155 6.54 10.42 -0.01
N PRO A 156 6.04 10.26 -1.24
CA PRO A 156 6.88 9.99 -2.41
C PRO A 156 7.99 11.02 -2.65
N GLU A 157 7.81 12.25 -2.15
CA GLU A 157 8.78 13.35 -2.26
C GLU A 157 10.02 13.16 -1.39
N GLU A 158 10.02 12.19 -0.47
CA GLU A 158 11.15 11.86 0.40
C GLU A 158 12.17 10.88 -0.25
N LEU A 159 11.98 10.48 -1.52
CA LEU A 159 12.75 9.45 -2.25
C LEU A 159 13.43 9.95 -3.54
#